data_AF-A0AAV4NMC1-F1
#
_entry.id   AF-A0AAV4NMC1-F1
#
_cell.length_a   1.000
_cell.length_b   1.000
_cell.length_c   1.000
_cell.angle_alpha   90.00
_cell.angle_beta   90.00
_cell.angle_gamma   90.00
#
_symmetry.space_group_name_H-M   'P 1'
#
loop_
_entity.id
_entity.type
_entity.pdbx_description
1 polymer ?
#
loop_
_entity_poly.entity_id
_entity_poly.type
_entity_poly.pdbx_seq_one_letter_code
_entity_poly.pdbx_strand_id
1 'polypeptide(L)'
;MSAKEAKIESICLCLSTLTKEIAIEPPDPSEPPNNIKNSFSQDLRRNVHSTFKRLEKYPDLKDFVSEYIEPCLGDNCTSCDYLKFLQLCLILLRTLKIALEEYELSLKKSASKEPAHNQPVNKAKLSLGQVRVFIKSLQFAVALGILPNLLRGIGIPLSKRLKHAIILEHFTSESTTYQKLIQIAVCLDTLIGCLRCDAMQSLILSYNGTDILAALIQLCHAPIKKLHETETSADIPRKGKLCFRIMLARFQDSSEHSEEQVIKMMMTLRKYFTPHLETLLKQMCPSLLMWELLLFQGIPVHPEDPDATVTKTPAWFRKLCNKMFTNLLLQENGIATLVQVVLDKSSSDFMLTSKVDAVRLEAIARLVSYNPVRHISVESYIERLSSQVFNLLHIKGSRMDGLLKYVASCIFLLFCERDIKSAEKYLLVKLLKPLWNCVRQPENIQINKIVVKEAEIANCIEDLHEIFAYSKHLLSAKYSKLLFPYSQCLCNMYFFLLRGKSFLKSKVKNIIEVILRTVSDDEVLSLLHMVSFVNKKQCGVHVTKVAFKNGEEGGIVAVQSKEEE
;
A
#
# COMPACT_ATOMS: atom_id res chain seq x y z
N MET A 1 41.82 8.19 11.26
CA MET A 1 40.85 7.83 10.21
C MET A 1 41.43 6.69 9.42
N SER A 2 40.70 5.58 9.28
CA SER A 2 41.16 4.43 8.48
C SER A 2 41.19 4.78 6.98
N ALA A 3 42.02 4.10 6.19
CA ALA A 3 42.08 4.32 4.72
C ALA A 3 40.71 4.15 4.03
N LYS A 4 39.84 3.28 4.57
CA LYS A 4 38.49 3.05 4.06
C LYS A 4 37.52 4.19 4.41
N GLU A 5 37.61 4.75 5.60
CA GLU A 5 36.85 5.95 5.98
C GLU A 5 37.26 7.15 5.12
N ALA A 6 38.57 7.31 4.87
CA ALA A 6 39.09 8.35 3.98
C ALA A 6 38.54 8.23 2.55
N LYS A 7 38.40 6.99 2.05
CA LYS A 7 37.78 6.70 0.74
C LYS A 7 36.29 7.04 0.71
N ILE A 8 35.53 6.74 1.78
CA ILE A 8 34.12 7.13 1.89
C ILE A 8 34.00 8.66 1.90
N GLU A 9 34.86 9.34 2.67
CA GLU A 9 34.86 10.80 2.76
C GLU A 9 35.19 11.46 1.42
N SER A 10 36.20 10.99 0.68
CA SER A 10 36.55 11.53 -0.63
C SER A 10 35.41 11.39 -1.65
N ILE A 11 34.73 10.25 -1.67
CA ILE A 11 33.55 10.03 -2.54
C ILE A 11 32.42 11.00 -2.15
N CYS A 12 32.11 11.14 -0.85
CA CYS A 12 31.10 12.08 -0.38
C CYS A 12 31.46 13.55 -0.69
N LEU A 13 32.74 13.93 -0.63
CA LEU A 13 33.20 15.26 -1.03
C LEU A 13 33.01 15.51 -2.54
N CYS A 14 33.21 14.51 -3.38
CA CYS A 14 32.91 14.58 -4.82
C CYS A 14 31.40 14.69 -5.05
N LEU A 15 30.58 13.84 -4.43
CA LEU A 15 29.12 13.92 -4.50
C LEU A 15 28.58 15.27 -4.00
N SER A 16 29.15 15.82 -2.93
CA SER A 16 28.78 17.14 -2.41
C SER A 16 29.14 18.28 -3.36
N THR A 17 30.18 18.11 -4.18
CA THR A 17 30.56 19.10 -5.20
C THR A 17 29.62 19.02 -6.39
N LEU A 18 29.26 17.80 -6.78
CA LEU A 18 28.32 17.55 -7.86
C LEU A 18 26.92 18.07 -7.50
N THR A 19 26.49 17.85 -6.26
CA THR A 19 25.15 18.24 -5.78
C THR A 19 25.14 19.61 -5.07
N LYS A 20 26.13 20.46 -5.35
CA LYS A 20 26.18 21.83 -4.82
C LYS A 20 24.91 22.59 -5.21
N GLU A 21 24.46 23.47 -4.31
CA GLU A 21 23.22 24.24 -4.49
C GLU A 21 23.18 24.93 -5.86
N ILE A 22 22.06 24.71 -6.54
CA ILE A 22 21.74 25.30 -7.83
C ILE A 22 20.82 26.48 -7.51
N ALA A 23 21.23 27.69 -7.88
CA ALA A 23 20.44 28.88 -7.62
C ALA A 23 19.26 28.89 -8.59
N ILE A 24 18.12 28.39 -8.15
CA ILE A 24 16.85 28.64 -8.82
C ILE A 24 16.27 29.87 -8.13
N GLU A 25 16.58 31.05 -8.64
CA GLU A 25 15.86 32.27 -8.22
C GLU A 25 14.36 32.06 -8.46
N PRO A 26 13.47 32.59 -7.60
CA PRO A 26 12.04 32.47 -7.82
C PRO A 26 11.73 33.04 -9.20
N PRO A 27 11.00 32.31 -10.06
CA PRO A 27 10.71 32.78 -11.40
C PRO A 27 9.99 34.11 -11.29
N ASP A 28 10.62 35.17 -11.82
CA ASP A 28 9.87 36.37 -12.15
C ASP A 28 8.78 35.93 -13.14
N PRO A 29 7.49 36.18 -12.87
CA PRO A 29 6.41 35.81 -13.79
C PRO A 29 6.57 36.42 -15.20
N SER A 30 7.50 37.36 -15.38
CA SER A 30 7.89 37.95 -16.67
C SER A 30 9.04 37.23 -17.40
N GLU A 31 9.76 36.30 -16.76
CA GLU A 31 10.88 35.59 -17.40
C GLU A 31 10.43 34.39 -18.24
N PRO A 32 10.92 34.26 -19.50
CA PRO A 32 10.56 33.13 -20.34
C PRO A 32 11.16 31.82 -19.80
N PRO A 33 10.41 30.69 -19.81
CA PRO A 33 10.84 29.40 -19.25
C PRO A 33 12.15 28.85 -19.85
N ASN A 34 12.51 29.30 -21.06
CA ASN A 34 13.77 28.96 -21.72
C ASN A 34 15.00 29.53 -21.00
N ASN A 35 14.91 30.72 -20.38
CA ASN A 35 16.03 31.33 -19.65
C ASN A 35 16.35 30.53 -18.38
N ILE A 36 15.32 30.07 -17.67
CA ILE A 36 15.47 29.27 -16.45
C ILE A 36 16.04 27.87 -16.78
N LYS A 37 15.58 27.24 -17.87
CA LYS A 37 16.16 25.97 -18.37
C LYS A 37 17.65 26.12 -18.68
N ASN A 38 18.05 27.23 -19.31
CA ASN A 38 19.44 27.49 -19.67
C ASN A 38 20.32 27.72 -18.43
N SER A 39 19.86 28.52 -17.46
CA SER A 39 20.57 28.75 -16.19
C SER A 39 20.79 27.46 -15.41
N PHE A 40 19.73 26.66 -15.24
CA PHE A 40 19.81 25.36 -14.55
C PHE A 40 20.78 24.38 -15.25
N SER A 41 20.74 24.32 -16.58
CA SER A 41 21.68 23.50 -17.38
C SER A 41 23.13 23.93 -17.17
N GLN A 42 23.38 25.24 -17.13
CA GLN A 42 24.72 25.79 -16.90
C GLN A 42 25.23 25.45 -15.51
N ASP A 43 24.39 25.49 -14.48
CA ASP A 43 24.78 25.13 -13.12
C ASP A 43 25.11 23.64 -12.97
N LEU A 44 24.32 22.74 -13.59
CA LEU A 44 24.66 21.32 -13.65
C LEU A 44 26.01 21.10 -14.34
N ARG A 45 26.27 21.80 -15.45
CA ARG A 45 27.56 21.75 -16.16
C ARG A 45 28.72 22.25 -15.30
N ARG A 46 28.55 23.36 -14.57
CA ARG A 46 29.56 23.89 -13.62
C ARG A 46 29.86 22.89 -12.50
N ASN A 47 28.84 22.22 -12.00
CA ASN A 47 28.98 21.19 -10.96
C ASN A 47 29.75 19.97 -11.48
N VAL A 48 29.51 19.52 -12.72
CA VAL A 48 30.29 18.46 -13.37
C VAL A 48 31.76 18.86 -13.48
N HIS A 49 32.05 20.03 -14.03
CA HIS A 49 33.42 20.52 -14.18
C HIS A 49 34.15 20.60 -12.84
N SER A 50 33.51 21.20 -11.83
CA SER A 50 34.05 21.32 -10.47
C SER A 50 34.33 19.95 -9.84
N THR A 51 33.49 18.95 -10.13
CA THR A 51 33.64 17.59 -9.61
C THR A 51 34.83 16.88 -10.26
N PHE A 52 35.02 16.99 -11.58
CA PHE A 52 36.21 16.46 -12.25
C PHE A 52 37.50 17.12 -11.75
N LYS A 53 37.49 18.45 -11.56
CA LYS A 53 38.63 19.15 -10.93
C LYS A 53 38.92 18.66 -9.50
N ARG A 54 37.89 18.25 -8.76
CA ARG A 54 38.06 17.65 -7.43
C ARG A 54 38.57 16.21 -7.50
N LEU A 55 38.16 15.43 -8.49
CA LEU A 55 38.64 14.05 -8.71
C LEU A 55 40.15 13.97 -8.92
N GLU A 56 40.78 15.01 -9.47
CA GLU A 56 42.24 15.12 -9.59
C GLU A 56 42.98 14.99 -8.25
N LYS A 57 42.31 15.28 -7.12
CA LYS A 57 42.88 15.11 -5.77
C LYS A 57 42.88 13.66 -5.28
N TYR A 58 42.21 12.75 -5.98
CA TYR A 58 41.97 11.37 -5.56
C TYR A 58 42.21 10.40 -6.74
N PRO A 59 43.48 10.04 -7.05
CA PRO A 59 43.85 9.25 -8.23
C PRO A 59 43.06 7.94 -8.37
N ASP A 60 42.97 7.12 -7.32
CA ASP A 60 42.23 5.85 -7.35
C ASP A 60 40.75 6.02 -7.72
N LEU A 61 40.12 7.11 -7.24
CA LEU A 61 38.73 7.41 -7.54
C LEU A 61 38.58 7.96 -8.96
N LYS A 62 39.53 8.78 -9.42
CA LYS A 62 39.58 9.29 -10.79
C LYS A 62 39.72 8.14 -11.80
N ASP A 63 40.63 7.21 -11.54
CA ASP A 63 40.87 6.06 -12.42
C ASP A 63 39.60 5.22 -12.53
N PHE A 64 38.97 4.90 -11.39
CA PHE A 64 37.69 4.19 -11.38
C PHE A 64 36.60 4.93 -12.17
N VAL A 65 36.44 6.24 -11.98
CA VAL A 65 35.42 7.02 -12.71
C VAL A 65 35.70 7.03 -14.22
N SER A 66 36.98 7.14 -14.60
CA SER A 66 37.42 7.22 -16.00
C SER A 66 37.18 5.91 -16.78
N GLU A 67 36.99 4.77 -16.11
CA GLU A 67 36.57 3.52 -16.74
C GLU A 67 35.13 3.57 -17.32
N TYR A 68 34.32 4.51 -16.83
CA TYR A 68 32.88 4.59 -17.12
C TYR A 68 32.47 5.83 -17.90
N ILE A 69 33.18 6.95 -17.72
CA ILE A 69 32.82 8.23 -18.30
C ILE A 69 34.05 9.02 -18.72
N GLU A 70 33.99 9.65 -19.88
CA GLU A 70 35.08 10.50 -20.35
C GLU A 70 35.25 11.74 -19.44
N PRO A 71 36.50 12.14 -19.14
CA PRO A 71 36.77 13.30 -18.29
C PRO A 71 36.24 14.62 -18.89
N CYS A 72 36.07 15.62 -18.05
CA CYS A 72 35.74 16.98 -18.48
C CYS A 72 37.02 17.69 -18.98
N LEU A 73 36.96 18.28 -20.18
CA LEU A 73 38.08 19.01 -20.81
C LEU A 73 38.21 20.47 -20.34
N GLY A 74 37.76 20.79 -19.14
CA GLY A 74 37.92 22.14 -18.58
C GLY A 74 36.88 23.17 -19.04
N ASP A 75 37.26 24.45 -18.97
CA ASP A 75 36.37 25.61 -19.15
C ASP A 75 35.72 25.68 -20.55
N ASN A 76 36.33 25.04 -21.56
CA ASN A 76 35.81 24.98 -22.93
C ASN A 76 34.97 23.71 -23.23
N CYS A 77 34.69 22.88 -22.23
CA CYS A 77 34.07 21.57 -22.44
C CYS A 77 32.59 21.66 -22.82
N THR A 78 32.24 21.51 -24.10
CA THR A 78 30.87 21.54 -24.63
C THR A 78 30.08 20.25 -24.39
N SER A 79 30.75 19.15 -24.03
CA SER A 79 30.14 17.84 -23.81
C SER A 79 29.57 17.61 -22.40
N CYS A 80 29.77 18.55 -21.47
CA CYS A 80 29.18 18.45 -20.13
C CYS A 80 27.75 19.00 -20.12
N ASP A 81 26.80 18.12 -19.87
CA ASP A 81 25.37 18.42 -19.78
C ASP A 81 24.73 17.73 -18.56
N TYR A 82 23.39 17.75 -18.50
CA TYR A 82 22.65 17.07 -17.43
C TYR A 82 22.81 15.54 -17.47
N LEU A 83 23.05 14.95 -18.65
CA LEU A 83 23.27 13.50 -18.77
C LEU A 83 24.63 13.12 -18.20
N LYS A 84 25.68 13.88 -18.49
CA LYS A 84 27.02 13.69 -17.92
C LYS A 84 27.01 13.90 -16.40
N PHE A 85 26.23 14.89 -15.92
CA PHE A 85 25.95 15.06 -14.49
C PHE A 85 25.34 13.81 -13.87
N LEU A 86 24.27 13.29 -14.50
CA LEU A 86 23.56 12.13 -13.98
C LEU A 86 24.42 10.86 -14.01
N GLN A 87 25.16 10.61 -15.10
CA GLN A 87 26.11 9.50 -15.17
C GLN A 87 27.16 9.58 -14.06
N LEU A 88 27.78 10.74 -13.85
CA LEU A 88 28.77 10.95 -12.79
C LEU A 88 28.16 10.72 -11.40
N CYS A 89 26.93 11.19 -11.18
CA CYS A 89 26.20 10.94 -9.94
C CYS A 89 26.00 9.43 -9.69
N LEU A 90 25.53 8.69 -10.70
CA LEU A 90 25.29 7.24 -10.60
C LEU A 90 26.58 6.45 -10.36
N ILE A 91 27.67 6.81 -11.05
CA ILE A 91 28.99 6.20 -10.83
C ILE A 91 29.43 6.41 -9.39
N LEU A 92 29.43 7.67 -8.90
CA LEU A 92 29.86 7.99 -7.54
C LEU A 92 28.99 7.34 -6.47
N LEU A 93 27.67 7.24 -6.67
CA LEU A 93 26.77 6.50 -5.77
C LEU A 93 27.12 5.01 -5.72
N ARG A 94 27.44 4.40 -6.87
CA ARG A 94 27.87 3.00 -6.94
C ARG A 94 29.23 2.80 -6.26
N THR A 95 30.17 3.73 -6.43
CA THR A 95 31.48 3.70 -5.77
C THR A 95 31.32 3.85 -4.25
N LEU A 96 30.43 4.74 -3.78
CA LEU A 96 30.11 4.90 -2.37
C LEU A 96 29.58 3.59 -1.77
N LYS A 97 28.64 2.94 -2.46
CA LYS A 97 28.10 1.63 -2.06
C LYS A 97 29.22 0.59 -1.92
N ILE A 98 30.12 0.49 -2.88
CA ILE A 98 31.24 -0.47 -2.84
C ILE A 98 32.15 -0.17 -1.64
N ALA A 99 32.51 1.11 -1.43
CA ALA A 99 33.36 1.51 -0.31
C ALA A 99 32.72 1.22 1.06
N LEU A 100 31.40 1.39 1.19
CA LEU A 100 30.65 1.08 2.40
C LEU A 100 30.62 -0.43 2.68
N GLU A 101 30.37 -1.27 1.69
CA GLU A 101 30.41 -2.73 1.85
C GLU A 101 31.82 -3.23 2.23
N GLU A 102 32.86 -2.70 1.58
CA GLU A 102 34.25 -2.98 1.93
C GLU A 102 34.57 -2.62 3.39
N TYR A 103 33.98 -1.53 3.88
CA TYR A 103 34.12 -1.07 5.26
C TYR A 103 33.36 -1.97 6.26
N GLU A 104 32.10 -2.30 5.97
CA GLU A 104 31.29 -3.24 6.77
C GLU A 104 31.95 -4.62 6.89
N LEU A 105 32.53 -5.13 5.79
CA LEU A 105 33.25 -6.39 5.79
C LEU A 105 34.51 -6.36 6.68
N SER A 106 35.21 -5.22 6.78
CA SER A 106 36.31 -5.09 7.76
C SER A 106 35.81 -5.12 9.19
N LEU A 107 34.72 -4.41 9.50
CA LEU A 107 34.18 -4.36 10.86
C LEU A 107 33.75 -5.75 11.35
N LYS A 108 33.15 -6.56 10.46
CA LYS A 108 32.78 -7.94 10.76
C LYS A 108 34.01 -8.83 11.02
N LYS A 109 35.12 -8.64 10.30
CA LYS A 109 36.36 -9.41 10.48
C LYS A 109 37.13 -9.04 11.75
N SER A 110 37.04 -7.79 12.22
CA SER A 110 37.63 -7.37 13.49
C SER A 110 36.83 -7.88 14.70
N ALA A 111 35.49 -7.91 14.60
CA ALA A 111 34.62 -8.36 15.69
C ALA A 111 34.72 -9.88 15.97
N SER A 112 35.07 -10.71 14.98
CA SER A 112 35.22 -12.16 15.15
C SER A 112 36.51 -12.59 15.88
N LYS A 113 37.34 -11.65 16.35
CA LYS A 113 38.59 -11.93 17.08
C LYS A 113 38.51 -11.68 18.60
N GLU A 114 37.39 -11.15 19.11
CA GLU A 114 37.15 -10.93 20.55
C GLU A 114 36.06 -11.90 21.07
N PRO A 115 36.17 -12.40 22.32
CA PRO A 115 35.20 -13.34 22.87
C PRO A 115 33.81 -12.69 22.99
N ALA A 116 32.79 -13.45 22.59
CA ALA A 116 31.41 -13.00 22.42
C ALA A 116 30.79 -12.50 23.74
N HIS A 117 30.82 -11.18 23.96
CA HIS A 117 29.80 -10.49 24.73
C HIS A 117 28.85 -9.79 23.75
N ASN A 118 27.53 -9.92 24.00
CA ASN A 118 26.41 -9.40 23.20
C ASN A 118 26.49 -7.88 22.90
N GLN A 119 27.39 -7.45 22.02
CA GLN A 119 27.38 -6.11 21.46
C GLN A 119 26.71 -6.12 20.08
N PRO A 120 25.80 -5.18 19.80
CA PRO A 120 25.16 -5.08 18.50
C PRO A 120 26.23 -4.83 17.42
N VAL A 121 26.24 -5.66 16.37
CA VAL A 121 27.16 -5.57 15.23
C VAL A 121 27.23 -4.11 14.75
N ASN A 122 28.41 -3.49 14.85
CA ASN A 122 28.65 -2.13 14.37
C ASN A 122 28.41 -2.08 12.86
N LYS A 123 27.23 -1.58 12.47
CA LYS A 123 26.92 -1.27 11.07
C LYS A 123 27.72 -0.03 10.65
N ALA A 124 28.19 0.01 9.40
CA ALA A 124 28.73 1.24 8.85
C ALA A 124 27.65 2.33 8.94
N LYS A 125 27.99 3.46 9.55
CA LYS A 125 27.08 4.61 9.65
C LYS A 125 27.71 5.78 8.94
N LEU A 126 26.98 6.33 7.98
CA LEU A 126 27.32 7.61 7.37
C LEU A 126 27.16 8.71 8.42
N SER A 127 28.06 9.70 8.39
CA SER A 127 27.90 10.91 9.21
C SER A 127 26.69 11.73 8.74
N LEU A 128 26.16 12.62 9.60
CA LEU A 128 25.01 13.45 9.23
C LEU A 128 25.24 14.26 7.95
N GLY A 129 26.46 14.75 7.73
CA GLY A 129 26.83 15.44 6.48
C GLY A 129 26.78 14.52 5.28
N GLN A 130 27.34 13.31 5.39
CA GLN A 130 27.33 12.31 4.34
C GLN A 130 25.90 11.83 4.01
N VAL A 131 25.05 11.67 5.02
CA VAL A 131 23.61 11.34 4.84
C VAL A 131 22.91 12.40 4.01
N ARG A 132 23.12 13.70 4.31
CA ARG A 132 22.50 14.80 3.52
C ARG A 132 22.97 14.79 2.07
N VAL A 133 24.27 14.61 1.84
CA VAL A 133 24.85 14.52 0.49
C VAL A 133 24.28 13.32 -0.27
N PHE A 134 24.16 12.17 0.40
CA PHE A 134 23.58 10.97 -0.19
C PHE A 134 22.12 11.17 -0.58
N ILE A 135 21.29 11.72 0.32
CA ILE A 135 19.87 12.02 0.03
C ILE A 135 19.74 13.00 -1.14
N LYS A 136 20.54 14.08 -1.17
CA LYS A 136 20.55 15.03 -2.30
C LYS A 136 20.92 14.33 -3.61
N SER A 137 21.94 13.49 -3.59
CA SER A 137 22.39 12.73 -4.78
C SER A 137 21.30 11.78 -5.29
N LEU A 138 20.60 11.11 -4.36
CA LEU A 138 19.47 10.24 -4.66
C LEU A 138 18.29 11.03 -5.28
N GLN A 139 17.98 12.20 -4.73
CA GLN A 139 16.95 13.08 -5.27
C GLN A 139 17.26 13.52 -6.70
N PHE A 140 18.51 13.90 -7.00
CA PHE A 140 18.92 14.21 -8.37
C PHE A 140 18.82 13.00 -9.30
N ALA A 141 19.28 11.82 -8.86
CA ALA A 141 19.19 10.60 -9.67
C ALA A 141 17.74 10.25 -10.04
N VAL A 142 16.82 10.42 -9.09
CA VAL A 142 15.38 10.17 -9.30
C VAL A 142 14.75 11.26 -10.16
N ALA A 143 15.01 12.53 -9.85
CA ALA A 143 14.41 13.68 -10.50
C ALA A 143 14.87 13.88 -11.95
N LEU A 144 16.10 13.50 -12.28
CA LEU A 144 16.64 13.61 -13.65
C LEU A 144 16.55 12.29 -14.43
N GLY A 145 16.64 11.15 -13.75
CA GLY A 145 16.82 9.85 -14.41
C GLY A 145 15.62 8.92 -14.40
N ILE A 146 14.77 9.00 -13.36
CA ILE A 146 13.59 8.13 -13.22
C ILE A 146 12.33 8.87 -13.63
N LEU A 147 11.96 9.92 -12.90
CA LEU A 147 10.65 10.57 -13.03
C LEU A 147 10.38 11.12 -14.44
N PRO A 148 11.33 11.80 -15.12
CA PRO A 148 11.07 12.33 -16.45
C PRO A 148 10.96 11.27 -17.56
N ASN A 149 11.33 10.03 -17.24
CA ASN A 149 11.32 8.90 -18.16
C ASN A 149 10.18 7.91 -17.87
N LEU A 150 9.42 8.12 -16.79
CA LEU A 150 8.21 7.34 -16.52
C LEU A 150 7.14 7.63 -17.58
N LEU A 151 6.35 6.62 -17.92
CA LEU A 151 5.19 6.80 -18.77
C LEU A 151 4.17 7.71 -18.06
N ARG A 152 3.47 8.52 -18.85
CA ARG A 152 2.46 9.45 -18.33
C ARG A 152 1.47 8.75 -17.40
N GLY A 153 1.25 9.32 -16.21
CA GLY A 153 0.36 8.79 -15.19
C GLY A 153 0.93 7.63 -14.35
N ILE A 154 2.23 7.33 -14.43
CA ILE A 154 2.92 6.39 -13.54
C ILE A 154 3.74 7.15 -12.50
N GLY A 155 3.63 6.72 -11.23
CA GLY A 155 4.25 7.42 -10.12
C GLY A 155 3.53 8.72 -9.76
N ILE A 156 4.11 9.50 -8.85
CA ILE A 156 3.60 10.83 -8.51
C ILE A 156 4.38 11.84 -9.36
N PRO A 157 3.71 12.66 -10.19
CA PRO A 157 4.38 13.63 -11.06
C PRO A 157 5.29 14.59 -10.29
N LEU A 158 6.38 15.01 -10.92
CA LEU A 158 7.30 16.02 -10.36
C LEU A 158 6.57 17.32 -10.04
N SER A 159 5.58 17.72 -10.85
CA SER A 159 4.76 18.92 -10.65
C SER A 159 4.01 18.96 -9.32
N LYS A 160 3.71 17.79 -8.73
CA LYS A 160 3.09 17.69 -7.40
C LYS A 160 4.11 17.73 -6.26
N ARG A 161 5.41 17.70 -6.57
CA ARG A 161 6.51 17.59 -5.60
C ARG A 161 7.41 18.82 -5.60
N LEU A 162 7.54 19.49 -6.73
CA LEU A 162 8.44 20.63 -6.92
C LEU A 162 7.73 21.77 -7.63
N LYS A 163 7.86 22.97 -7.07
CA LYS A 163 7.30 24.22 -7.64
C LYS A 163 7.76 24.50 -9.07
N HIS A 164 8.95 24.05 -9.45
CA HIS A 164 9.56 24.29 -10.77
C HIS A 164 9.77 23.02 -11.60
N ALA A 165 8.93 21.99 -11.38
CA ALA A 165 9.02 20.71 -12.07
C ALA A 165 9.03 20.79 -13.60
N ILE A 166 8.36 21.81 -14.16
CA ILE A 166 8.26 22.05 -15.59
C ILE A 166 9.66 22.10 -16.24
N ILE A 167 10.65 22.70 -15.57
CA ILE A 167 12.03 22.77 -16.06
C ILE A 167 12.61 21.37 -16.30
N LEU A 168 12.35 20.45 -15.37
CA LEU A 168 12.85 19.06 -15.42
C LEU A 168 12.16 18.23 -16.50
N GLU A 169 10.87 18.45 -16.73
CA GLU A 169 10.10 17.77 -17.77
C GLU A 169 10.58 18.13 -19.19
N HIS A 170 11.10 19.35 -19.39
CA HIS A 170 11.66 19.80 -20.66
C HIS A 170 13.06 19.25 -20.98
N PHE A 171 13.76 18.60 -20.03
CA PHE A 171 15.06 17.98 -20.30
C PHE A 171 14.94 16.65 -21.05
N THR A 172 13.83 15.93 -20.86
CA THR A 172 13.63 14.60 -21.44
C THR A 172 12.58 14.56 -22.54
N SER A 173 11.97 15.70 -22.90
CA SER A 173 11.05 15.78 -24.03
C SER A 173 11.68 15.38 -25.35
N GLU A 174 12.98 15.61 -25.50
CA GLU A 174 13.75 15.37 -26.75
C GLU A 174 14.37 13.96 -26.83
N SER A 175 14.34 13.17 -25.76
CA SER A 175 14.95 11.83 -25.74
C SER A 175 14.11 10.78 -26.47
N THR A 176 14.79 9.90 -27.22
CA THR A 176 14.14 8.76 -27.91
C THR A 176 13.59 7.74 -26.89
N THR A 177 12.61 6.92 -27.30
CA THR A 177 12.06 5.85 -26.44
C THR A 177 13.15 4.91 -25.93
N TYR A 178 14.11 4.56 -26.79
CA TYR A 178 15.25 3.72 -26.42
C TYR A 178 16.09 4.38 -25.32
N GLN A 179 16.44 5.65 -25.52
CA GLN A 179 17.25 6.41 -24.56
C GLN A 179 16.56 6.48 -23.19
N LYS A 180 15.26 6.79 -23.15
CA LYS A 180 14.46 6.83 -21.91
C LYS A 180 14.46 5.50 -21.16
N LEU A 181 14.35 4.38 -21.89
CA LEU A 181 14.40 3.03 -21.31
C LEU A 181 15.76 2.75 -20.67
N ILE A 182 16.86 3.07 -21.36
CA ILE A 182 18.21 2.88 -20.84
C ILE A 182 18.47 3.78 -19.64
N GLN A 183 18.05 5.05 -19.69
CA GLN A 183 18.24 5.99 -18.58
C GLN A 183 17.56 5.52 -17.29
N ILE A 184 16.29 5.10 -17.36
CA ILE A 184 15.61 4.48 -16.21
C ILE A 184 16.38 3.26 -15.75
N ALA A 185 16.77 2.37 -16.66
CA ALA A 185 17.41 1.12 -16.32
C ALA A 185 18.73 1.33 -15.55
N VAL A 186 19.60 2.24 -16.00
CA VAL A 186 20.88 2.53 -15.32
C VAL A 186 20.64 3.14 -13.94
N CYS A 187 19.70 4.10 -13.85
CA CYS A 187 19.35 4.71 -12.57
C CYS A 187 18.85 3.65 -11.60
N LEU A 188 17.89 2.84 -12.05
CA LEU A 188 17.26 1.83 -11.23
C LEU A 188 18.23 0.72 -10.79
N ASP A 189 19.12 0.26 -11.68
CA ASP A 189 20.19 -0.69 -11.33
C ASP A 189 21.11 -0.13 -10.23
N THR A 190 21.44 1.16 -10.32
CA THR A 190 22.27 1.83 -9.32
C THR A 190 21.57 1.90 -7.96
N LEU A 191 20.30 2.36 -7.94
CA LEU A 191 19.54 2.51 -6.70
C LEU A 191 19.24 1.17 -6.03
N ILE A 192 18.90 0.14 -6.82
CA ILE A 192 18.70 -1.23 -6.33
C ILE A 192 20.03 -1.82 -5.83
N GLY A 193 21.14 -1.51 -6.49
CA GLY A 193 22.47 -1.85 -5.99
C GLY A 193 22.72 -1.26 -4.60
N CYS A 194 22.31 0.00 -4.38
CA CYS A 194 22.45 0.68 -3.09
C CYS A 194 21.50 0.13 -2.01
N LEU A 195 20.33 -0.38 -2.37
CA LEU A 195 19.40 -1.06 -1.42
C LEU A 195 20.00 -2.31 -0.76
N ARG A 196 21.08 -2.87 -1.30
CA ARG A 196 21.79 -4.02 -0.72
C ARG A 196 22.79 -3.64 0.38
N CYS A 197 23.04 -2.34 0.56
CA CYS A 197 23.90 -1.83 1.62
C CYS A 197 23.04 -1.33 2.79
N ASP A 198 23.26 -1.92 3.97
CA ASP A 198 22.51 -1.62 5.20
C ASP A 198 22.53 -0.13 5.55
N ALA A 199 23.68 0.53 5.36
CA ALA A 199 23.86 1.97 5.62
C ALA A 199 22.99 2.88 4.73
N MET A 200 22.58 2.41 3.55
CA MET A 200 21.85 3.19 2.55
C MET A 200 20.38 2.79 2.44
N GLN A 201 20.06 1.52 2.73
CA GLN A 201 18.75 0.92 2.48
C GLN A 201 17.59 1.69 3.11
N SER A 202 17.66 1.99 4.41
CA SER A 202 16.58 2.67 5.14
C SER A 202 16.31 4.07 4.60
N LEU A 203 17.37 4.80 4.22
CA LEU A 203 17.28 6.12 3.62
C LEU A 203 16.62 6.04 2.24
N ILE A 204 17.04 5.11 1.37
CA ILE A 204 16.45 4.98 0.03
C ILE A 204 14.95 4.65 0.12
N LEU A 205 14.56 3.69 0.95
CA LEU A 205 13.17 3.30 1.11
C LEU A 205 12.31 4.44 1.68
N SER A 206 12.87 5.25 2.60
CA SER A 206 12.14 6.35 3.22
C SER A 206 11.90 7.54 2.27
N TYR A 207 12.86 7.85 1.39
CA TYR A 207 12.79 9.05 0.54
C TYR A 207 12.35 8.78 -0.90
N ASN A 208 12.67 7.61 -1.47
CA ASN A 208 12.47 7.34 -2.90
C ASN A 208 11.94 5.93 -3.19
N GLY A 209 11.46 5.21 -2.17
CA GLY A 209 10.88 3.87 -2.33
C GLY A 209 9.73 3.83 -3.32
N THR A 210 8.83 4.82 -3.27
CA THR A 210 7.71 4.99 -4.21
C THR A 210 8.16 5.06 -5.67
N ASP A 211 9.22 5.83 -5.94
CA ASP A 211 9.69 6.08 -7.31
C ASP A 211 10.39 4.86 -7.89
N ILE A 212 11.18 4.17 -7.05
CA ILE A 212 11.83 2.91 -7.39
C ILE A 212 10.77 1.84 -7.70
N LEU A 213 9.71 1.75 -6.89
CA LEU A 213 8.62 0.81 -7.10
C LEU A 213 7.89 1.11 -8.41
N ALA A 214 7.55 2.38 -8.68
CA ALA A 214 6.89 2.79 -9.92
C ALA A 214 7.73 2.44 -11.16
N ALA A 215 9.04 2.74 -11.12
CA ALA A 215 9.98 2.45 -12.21
C ALA A 215 10.15 0.95 -12.45
N LEU A 216 10.28 0.15 -11.37
CA LEU A 216 10.36 -1.31 -11.46
C LEU A 216 9.08 -1.89 -12.08
N ILE A 217 7.91 -1.45 -11.62
CA ILE A 217 6.64 -1.89 -12.20
C ILE A 217 6.57 -1.54 -13.69
N GLN A 218 7.01 -0.34 -14.09
CA GLN A 218 7.07 0.04 -15.50
C GLN A 218 7.96 -0.91 -16.32
N LEU A 219 9.21 -1.12 -15.92
CA LEU A 219 10.11 -2.00 -16.67
C LEU A 219 9.62 -3.46 -16.70
N CYS A 220 9.05 -3.95 -15.60
CA CYS A 220 8.61 -5.33 -15.48
C CYS A 220 7.26 -5.61 -16.14
N HIS A 221 6.35 -4.63 -16.21
CA HIS A 221 4.94 -4.90 -16.56
C HIS A 221 4.33 -3.99 -17.63
N ALA A 222 5.01 -2.92 -18.08
CA ALA A 222 4.47 -2.10 -19.16
C ALA A 222 4.20 -2.95 -20.43
N PRO A 223 3.03 -2.82 -21.09
CA PRO A 223 2.70 -3.64 -22.26
C PRO A 223 3.78 -3.57 -23.35
N ILE A 224 4.18 -4.73 -23.86
CA ILE A 224 5.12 -4.85 -24.99
C ILE A 224 4.32 -5.43 -26.17
N LYS A 225 4.44 -4.83 -27.35
CA LYS A 225 3.82 -5.38 -28.57
C LYS A 225 4.41 -6.75 -28.87
N LYS A 226 3.58 -7.70 -29.30
CA LYS A 226 4.05 -9.00 -29.78
C LYS A 226 4.77 -8.78 -31.11
N LEU A 227 5.99 -9.29 -31.23
CA LEU A 227 6.64 -9.41 -32.53
C LEU A 227 5.87 -10.49 -33.31
N HIS A 228 5.58 -10.26 -34.58
CA HIS A 228 5.14 -11.34 -35.46
C HIS A 228 6.30 -12.34 -35.56
N GLU A 229 6.04 -13.60 -35.25
CA GLU A 229 7.01 -14.68 -35.45
C GLU A 229 7.21 -14.88 -36.95
N THR A 230 8.05 -14.06 -37.56
CA THR A 230 8.71 -14.42 -38.81
C THR A 230 9.88 -15.32 -38.44
N GLU A 231 9.77 -16.58 -38.86
CA GLU A 231 10.86 -17.53 -38.87
C GLU A 231 12.04 -16.93 -39.62
N THR A 232 13.02 -16.42 -38.88
CA THR A 232 14.39 -16.36 -39.36
C THR A 232 15.29 -16.50 -38.15
N SER A 233 15.68 -17.75 -37.91
CA SER A 233 16.84 -18.11 -37.11
C SER A 233 18.10 -17.49 -37.75
N ALA A 234 18.44 -16.27 -37.37
CA ALA A 234 19.75 -15.69 -37.62
C ALA A 234 20.08 -14.67 -36.52
N ASP A 235 21.18 -14.93 -35.82
CA ASP A 235 21.83 -14.11 -34.80
C ASP A 235 21.01 -13.73 -33.56
N ILE A 236 20.88 -14.71 -32.66
CA ILE A 236 20.89 -14.44 -31.21
C ILE A 236 22.30 -13.94 -30.88
N PRO A 237 22.53 -12.66 -30.50
CA PRO A 237 23.84 -12.23 -30.06
C PRO A 237 24.23 -13.05 -28.83
N ARG A 238 25.37 -13.71 -28.90
CA ARG A 238 25.97 -14.48 -27.80
C ARG A 238 25.95 -13.62 -26.52
N LYS A 239 25.24 -14.15 -25.52
CA LYS A 239 25.15 -13.78 -24.09
C LYS A 239 26.27 -12.86 -23.57
N GLY A 240 26.06 -11.55 -23.65
CA GLY A 240 26.55 -10.62 -22.63
C GLY A 240 25.44 -10.40 -21.60
N LYS A 241 25.65 -10.80 -20.34
CA LYS A 241 24.69 -10.48 -19.27
C LYS A 241 24.59 -8.96 -19.16
N LEU A 242 23.41 -8.39 -19.38
CA LEU A 242 23.18 -6.95 -19.17
C LEU A 242 23.76 -6.54 -17.81
N CYS A 243 24.50 -5.43 -17.78
CA CYS A 243 25.14 -4.93 -16.57
C CYS A 243 25.23 -3.41 -16.59
N PHE A 244 25.52 -2.82 -15.43
CA PHE A 244 25.68 -1.38 -15.25
C PHE A 244 26.56 -0.74 -16.33
N ARG A 245 27.75 -1.31 -16.59
CA ARG A 245 28.71 -0.77 -17.57
C ARG A 245 28.12 -0.71 -18.98
N ILE A 246 27.46 -1.78 -19.43
CA ILE A 246 26.84 -1.86 -20.76
C ILE A 246 25.68 -0.87 -20.88
N MET A 247 24.83 -0.77 -19.86
CA MET A 247 23.71 0.17 -19.87
C MET A 247 24.19 1.62 -19.82
N LEU A 248 25.20 1.93 -18.99
CA LEU A 248 25.78 3.27 -18.87
C LEU A 248 26.45 3.73 -20.16
N ALA A 249 27.13 2.83 -20.89
CA ALA A 249 27.72 3.13 -22.19
C ALA A 249 26.67 3.51 -23.25
N ARG A 250 25.42 3.04 -23.09
CA ARG A 250 24.28 3.35 -23.98
C ARG A 250 23.41 4.49 -23.46
N PHE A 251 23.80 5.14 -22.36
CA PHE A 251 22.97 6.11 -21.65
C PHE A 251 22.65 7.37 -22.47
N GLN A 252 23.61 7.78 -23.30
CA GLN A 252 23.49 8.92 -24.20
C GLN A 252 23.10 8.53 -25.64
N ASP A 253 22.75 7.26 -25.89
CA ASP A 253 22.41 6.77 -27.22
C ASP A 253 21.07 7.37 -27.69
N SER A 254 21.17 8.44 -28.47
CA SER A 254 20.05 9.14 -29.10
C SER A 254 19.79 8.67 -30.54
N SER A 255 20.42 7.57 -30.98
CA SER A 255 20.23 7.02 -32.32
C SER A 255 18.78 6.61 -32.53
N GLU A 256 18.31 6.63 -33.77
CA GLU A 256 17.02 6.06 -34.12
C GLU A 256 17.11 4.53 -34.10
N HIS A 257 16.46 3.90 -33.11
CA HIS A 257 16.35 2.45 -33.01
C HIS A 257 15.03 1.98 -33.62
N SER A 258 15.08 0.87 -34.36
CA SER A 258 13.86 0.26 -34.90
C SER A 258 12.93 -0.21 -33.79
N GLU A 259 11.64 -0.32 -34.07
CA GLU A 259 10.65 -0.80 -33.10
C GLU A 259 11.01 -2.19 -32.54
N GLU A 260 11.56 -3.07 -33.38
CA GLU A 260 12.04 -4.40 -32.96
C GLU A 260 13.21 -4.33 -31.97
N GLN A 261 14.17 -3.41 -32.19
CA GLN A 261 15.30 -3.22 -31.29
C GLN A 261 14.83 -2.71 -29.92
N VAL A 262 13.90 -1.75 -29.91
CA VAL A 262 13.28 -1.24 -28.69
C VAL A 262 12.53 -2.34 -27.95
N ILE A 263 11.72 -3.14 -28.65
CA ILE A 263 10.99 -4.28 -28.08
C ILE A 263 11.95 -5.32 -27.48
N LYS A 264 13.01 -5.70 -28.21
CA LYS A 264 14.06 -6.62 -27.73
C LYS A 264 14.73 -6.10 -26.46
N MET A 265 15.02 -4.79 -26.39
CA MET A 265 15.55 -4.14 -25.19
C MET A 265 14.55 -4.18 -24.03
N MET A 266 13.28 -3.83 -24.24
CA MET A 266 12.23 -3.89 -23.21
C MET A 266 12.09 -5.31 -22.62
N MET A 267 12.12 -6.35 -23.45
CA MET A 267 12.07 -7.75 -22.99
C MET A 267 13.33 -8.13 -22.18
N THR A 268 14.50 -7.66 -22.61
CA THR A 268 15.77 -7.90 -21.90
C THR A 268 15.76 -7.23 -20.53
N LEU A 269 15.32 -5.96 -20.45
CA LEU A 269 15.18 -5.22 -19.20
C LEU A 269 14.15 -5.85 -18.27
N ARG A 270 12.99 -6.27 -18.79
CA ARG A 270 11.98 -7.00 -18.01
C ARG A 270 12.60 -8.23 -17.35
N LYS A 271 13.26 -9.08 -18.12
CA LYS A 271 13.91 -10.30 -17.59
C LYS A 271 14.98 -9.96 -16.54
N TYR A 272 15.72 -8.87 -16.75
CA TYR A 272 16.74 -8.41 -15.80
C TYR A 272 16.14 -7.93 -14.48
N PHE A 273 15.08 -7.10 -14.52
CA PHE A 273 14.52 -6.42 -13.35
C PHE A 273 13.45 -7.20 -12.59
N THR A 274 12.79 -8.21 -13.17
CA THR A 274 11.76 -8.99 -12.48
C THR A 274 12.21 -9.57 -11.13
N PRO A 275 13.39 -10.21 -11.00
CA PRO A 275 13.86 -10.71 -9.70
C PRO A 275 14.08 -9.60 -8.67
N HIS A 276 14.46 -8.40 -9.13
CA HIS A 276 14.67 -7.25 -8.26
C HIS A 276 13.34 -6.68 -7.75
N LEU A 277 12.30 -6.62 -8.60
CA LEU A 277 10.95 -6.27 -8.17
C LEU A 277 10.44 -7.26 -7.13
N GLU A 278 10.57 -8.56 -7.36
CA GLU A 278 10.15 -9.58 -6.38
C GLU A 278 10.90 -9.45 -5.04
N THR A 279 12.20 -9.13 -5.08
CA THR A 279 12.99 -8.90 -3.88
C THR A 279 12.52 -7.67 -3.12
N LEU A 280 12.29 -6.54 -3.83
CA LEU A 280 11.81 -5.30 -3.22
C LEU A 280 10.45 -5.51 -2.57
N LEU A 281 9.51 -6.18 -3.25
CA LEU A 281 8.18 -6.45 -2.72
C LEU A 281 8.20 -7.32 -1.46
N LYS A 282 9.19 -8.21 -1.31
CA LYS A 282 9.41 -9.01 -0.09
C LYS A 282 10.04 -8.19 1.05
N GLN A 283 10.81 -7.14 0.72
CA GLN A 283 11.48 -6.28 1.71
C GLN A 283 10.57 -5.17 2.24
N MET A 284 9.61 -4.69 1.45
CA MET A 284 8.66 -3.68 1.88
C MET A 284 7.64 -4.27 2.86
N CYS A 285 7.33 -3.56 3.94
CA CYS A 285 6.25 -3.97 4.82
C CYS A 285 4.89 -3.86 4.08
N PRO A 286 3.93 -4.77 4.33
CA PRO A 286 2.63 -4.76 3.67
C PRO A 286 1.90 -3.42 3.81
N SER A 287 2.01 -2.79 4.99
CA SER A 287 1.42 -1.47 5.29
C SER A 287 1.91 -0.37 4.35
N LEU A 288 3.23 -0.28 4.15
CA LEU A 288 3.82 0.70 3.24
C LEU A 288 3.43 0.39 1.80
N LEU A 289 3.50 -0.88 1.40
CA LEU A 289 3.14 -1.27 0.03
C LEU A 289 1.67 -0.98 -0.29
N MET A 290 0.73 -1.23 0.64
CA MET A 290 -0.66 -0.86 0.48
C MET A 290 -0.81 0.65 0.25
N TRP A 291 -0.11 1.47 1.04
CA TRP A 291 -0.12 2.92 0.89
C TRP A 291 0.36 3.37 -0.50
N GLU A 292 1.52 2.86 -0.93
CA GLU A 292 2.07 3.21 -2.25
C GLU A 292 1.12 2.83 -3.40
N LEU A 293 0.48 1.66 -3.31
CA LEU A 293 -0.48 1.19 -4.30
C LEU A 293 -1.75 2.05 -4.34
N LEU A 294 -2.19 2.62 -3.22
CA LEU A 294 -3.32 3.55 -3.17
C LEU A 294 -2.97 4.90 -3.79
N LEU A 295 -1.77 5.43 -3.50
CA LEU A 295 -1.26 6.65 -4.11
C LEU A 295 -1.20 6.53 -5.64
N PHE A 296 -0.73 5.39 -6.16
CA PHE A 296 -0.68 5.09 -7.58
C PHE A 296 -2.05 5.04 -8.27
N GLN A 297 -3.10 4.71 -7.53
CA GLN A 297 -4.47 4.67 -8.06
C GLN A 297 -5.11 6.06 -8.15
N GLY A 298 -4.46 7.09 -7.61
CA GLY A 298 -4.95 8.46 -7.65
C GLY A 298 -6.18 8.69 -6.76
N ILE A 299 -6.31 7.92 -5.66
CA ILE A 299 -7.28 8.25 -4.62
C ILE A 299 -6.88 9.62 -4.08
N PRO A 300 -7.73 10.65 -4.21
CA PRO A 300 -7.36 12.00 -3.82
C PRO A 300 -7.09 12.01 -2.31
N VAL A 301 -5.86 12.36 -1.94
CA VAL A 301 -5.50 12.63 -0.53
C VAL A 301 -6.21 13.89 -0.04
N HIS A 302 -6.57 14.80 -0.96
CA HIS A 302 -7.38 16.00 -0.70
C HIS A 302 -8.46 16.14 -1.78
N PRO A 303 -9.76 16.17 -1.41
CA PRO A 303 -10.87 16.35 -2.34
C PRO A 303 -11.04 17.80 -2.87
N GLU A 304 -10.26 18.78 -2.38
CA GLU A 304 -10.49 20.21 -2.62
C GLU A 304 -9.61 20.85 -3.72
N ASP A 305 -8.92 20.07 -4.56
CA ASP A 305 -8.09 20.64 -5.63
C ASP A 305 -8.69 20.35 -7.03
N PRO A 306 -9.61 21.22 -7.51
CA PRO A 306 -10.37 21.01 -8.75
C PRO A 306 -9.58 21.29 -10.04
N ASP A 307 -8.39 21.88 -9.96
CA ASP A 307 -7.63 22.33 -11.15
C ASP A 307 -6.46 21.41 -11.54
N ALA A 308 -6.22 20.35 -10.77
CA ALA A 308 -5.27 19.33 -11.15
C ALA A 308 -5.88 18.47 -12.27
N THR A 309 -5.48 18.72 -13.51
CA THR A 309 -5.58 17.73 -14.61
C THR A 309 -4.80 16.47 -14.20
N VAL A 310 -5.38 15.63 -13.35
CA VAL A 310 -4.77 14.38 -12.88
C VAL A 310 -4.65 13.50 -14.12
N THR A 311 -3.46 13.48 -14.71
CA THR A 311 -3.13 12.61 -15.84
C THR A 311 -3.54 11.20 -15.47
N LYS A 312 -4.57 10.70 -16.16
CA LYS A 312 -5.23 9.43 -15.82
C LYS A 312 -4.23 8.30 -15.85
N THR A 313 -4.03 7.64 -14.70
CA THR A 313 -3.17 6.46 -14.56
C THR A 313 -3.48 5.43 -15.66
N PRO A 314 -2.47 4.88 -16.37
CA PRO A 314 -2.68 3.90 -17.42
C PRO A 314 -3.50 2.70 -16.95
N ALA A 315 -4.41 2.21 -17.78
CA ALA A 315 -5.32 1.13 -17.40
C ALA A 315 -4.58 -0.17 -17.01
N TRP A 316 -3.46 -0.49 -17.67
CA TRP A 316 -2.64 -1.66 -17.35
C TRP A 316 -2.00 -1.52 -15.96
N PHE A 317 -1.53 -0.32 -15.61
CA PHE A 317 -0.88 -0.04 -14.33
C PHE A 317 -1.89 -0.08 -13.20
N ARG A 318 -3.07 0.54 -13.39
CA ARG A 318 -4.19 0.45 -12.44
C ARG A 318 -4.61 -0.99 -12.20
N LYS A 319 -4.77 -1.81 -13.25
CA LYS A 319 -5.13 -3.23 -13.13
C LYS A 319 -4.10 -4.02 -12.32
N LEU A 320 -2.81 -3.74 -12.52
CA LEU A 320 -1.75 -4.39 -11.77
C LEU A 320 -1.74 -3.96 -10.30
N CYS A 321 -1.82 -2.65 -10.03
CA CYS A 321 -1.89 -2.14 -8.66
C CYS A 321 -3.10 -2.70 -7.91
N ASN A 322 -4.27 -2.76 -8.57
CA ASN A 322 -5.47 -3.39 -8.04
C ASN A 322 -5.24 -4.87 -7.71
N LYS A 323 -4.57 -5.62 -8.60
CA LYS A 323 -4.24 -7.03 -8.35
C LYS A 323 -3.34 -7.19 -7.12
N MET A 324 -2.28 -6.38 -7.02
CA MET A 324 -1.36 -6.43 -5.88
C MET A 324 -2.06 -6.02 -4.57
N PHE A 325 -2.87 -4.96 -4.62
CA PHE A 325 -3.63 -4.46 -3.49
C PHE A 325 -4.64 -5.49 -2.99
N THR A 326 -5.39 -6.13 -3.88
CA THR A 326 -6.30 -7.22 -3.54
C THR A 326 -5.57 -8.41 -2.93
N ASN A 327 -4.40 -8.78 -3.44
CA ASN A 327 -3.61 -9.85 -2.82
C ASN A 327 -3.21 -9.51 -1.38
N LEU A 328 -2.84 -8.26 -1.11
CA LEU A 328 -2.52 -7.79 0.25
C LEU A 328 -3.75 -7.75 1.15
N LEU A 329 -4.91 -7.33 0.65
CA LEU A 329 -6.17 -7.35 1.41
C LEU A 329 -6.58 -8.77 1.80
N LEU A 330 -6.35 -9.73 0.91
CA LEU A 330 -6.70 -11.14 1.12
C LEU A 330 -5.72 -11.87 2.07
N GLN A 331 -4.60 -11.25 2.46
CA GLN A 331 -3.73 -11.77 3.51
C GLN A 331 -4.39 -11.65 4.88
N GLU A 332 -3.90 -12.43 5.86
CA GLU A 332 -4.35 -12.32 7.26
C GLU A 332 -4.16 -10.88 7.76
N ASN A 333 -5.18 -10.34 8.43
CA ASN A 333 -5.22 -8.96 8.93
C ASN A 333 -5.03 -7.88 7.85
N GLY A 334 -5.25 -8.18 6.57
CA GLY A 334 -5.15 -7.22 5.47
C GLY A 334 -6.08 -6.01 5.65
N ILE A 335 -7.33 -6.25 6.10
CA ILE A 335 -8.29 -5.15 6.37
C ILE A 335 -7.80 -4.29 7.54
N ALA A 336 -7.35 -4.90 8.64
CA ALA A 336 -6.84 -4.19 9.81
C ALA A 336 -5.63 -3.31 9.43
N THR A 337 -4.71 -3.88 8.65
CA THR A 337 -3.51 -3.21 8.15
C THR A 337 -3.86 -1.99 7.32
N LEU A 338 -4.83 -2.12 6.40
CA LEU A 338 -5.30 -1.01 5.58
C LEU A 338 -5.88 0.13 6.43
N VAL A 339 -6.76 -0.20 7.38
CA VAL A 339 -7.35 0.80 8.27
C VAL A 339 -6.27 1.55 9.03
N GLN A 340 -5.30 0.82 9.58
CA GLN A 340 -4.19 1.41 10.32
C GLN A 340 -3.33 2.33 9.45
N VAL A 341 -2.99 1.90 8.22
CA VAL A 341 -2.21 2.70 7.26
C VAL A 341 -2.87 4.05 6.94
N VAL A 342 -4.18 4.04 6.65
CA VAL A 342 -4.91 5.26 6.28
C VAL A 342 -5.02 6.21 7.48
N LEU A 343 -5.16 5.68 8.69
CA LEU A 343 -5.22 6.47 9.92
C LEU A 343 -3.84 7.03 10.32
N ASP A 344 -2.76 6.25 10.20
CA ASP A 344 -1.40 6.69 10.54
C ASP A 344 -0.92 7.81 9.62
N LYS A 345 -1.19 7.70 8.31
CA LYS A 345 -0.78 8.70 7.32
C LYS A 345 -1.62 9.97 7.33
N SER A 346 -2.87 9.90 7.78
CA SER A 346 -3.70 11.11 7.97
C SER A 346 -3.33 11.87 9.25
N SER A 347 -2.74 11.19 10.25
CA SER A 347 -2.28 11.81 11.49
C SER A 347 -0.99 12.62 11.32
N SER A 348 -0.20 12.35 10.27
CA SER A 348 1.02 13.13 9.98
C SER A 348 0.77 14.48 9.31
N ASP A 349 -0.43 14.73 8.75
CA ASP A 349 -0.71 15.96 7.99
C ASP A 349 -1.76 16.89 8.64
N PHE A 350 -2.40 16.48 9.75
CA PHE A 350 -3.36 17.33 10.47
C PHE A 350 -3.25 17.10 11.99
N MET A 351 -2.39 17.86 12.64
CA MET A 351 -2.35 18.00 14.10
C MET A 351 -3.55 18.78 14.67
N LEU A 352 -4.69 18.88 13.98
CA LEU A 352 -5.91 19.53 14.47
C LEU A 352 -7.16 18.94 13.80
N THR A 353 -7.64 17.78 14.25
CA THR A 353 -9.09 17.49 14.43
C THR A 353 -9.24 16.15 15.16
N SER A 354 -9.64 16.23 16.42
CA SER A 354 -9.72 15.13 17.39
C SER A 354 -10.88 14.14 17.16
N LYS A 355 -11.32 13.94 15.91
CA LYS A 355 -12.33 12.92 15.57
C LYS A 355 -11.97 12.27 14.24
N VAL A 356 -11.69 10.97 14.28
CA VAL A 356 -11.69 10.13 13.07
C VAL A 356 -13.07 10.27 12.43
N ASP A 357 -13.12 10.88 11.26
CA ASP A 357 -14.37 11.17 10.57
C ASP A 357 -15.01 9.86 10.06
N ALA A 358 -16.26 9.59 10.43
CA ALA A 358 -16.99 8.39 10.03
C ALA A 358 -17.02 8.23 8.51
N VAL A 359 -17.06 9.35 7.77
CA VAL A 359 -16.99 9.38 6.31
C VAL A 359 -15.73 8.70 5.76
N ARG A 360 -14.58 8.88 6.44
CA ARG A 360 -13.32 8.24 6.04
C ARG A 360 -13.34 6.73 6.26
N LEU A 361 -13.87 6.30 7.41
CA LEU A 361 -14.01 4.87 7.73
C LEU A 361 -14.96 4.17 6.74
N GLU A 362 -16.05 4.84 6.35
CA GLU A 362 -16.93 4.35 5.29
C GLU A 362 -16.23 4.29 3.93
N ALA A 363 -15.39 5.26 3.59
CA ALA A 363 -14.61 5.23 2.35
C ALA A 363 -13.64 4.05 2.31
N ILE A 364 -12.99 3.72 3.44
CA ILE A 364 -12.15 2.53 3.58
C ILE A 364 -12.99 1.26 3.40
N ALA A 365 -14.16 1.18 4.05
CA ALA A 365 -15.06 0.06 3.89
C ALA A 365 -15.49 -0.12 2.43
N ARG A 366 -15.84 0.96 1.73
CA ARG A 366 -16.17 0.95 0.28
C ARG A 366 -14.99 0.48 -0.57
N LEU A 367 -13.77 0.91 -0.25
CA LEU A 367 -12.56 0.48 -0.94
C LEU A 367 -12.32 -1.02 -0.79
N VAL A 368 -12.52 -1.58 0.40
CA VAL A 368 -12.40 -3.03 0.68
C VAL A 368 -13.52 -3.79 -0.01
N SER A 369 -14.75 -3.30 0.10
CA SER A 369 -15.93 -3.93 -0.47
C SER A 369 -16.01 -3.83 -1.98
N TYR A 370 -15.22 -2.96 -2.62
CA TYR A 370 -14.98 -2.98 -4.05
C TYR A 370 -14.06 -4.15 -4.41
N ASN A 371 -14.40 -4.94 -5.43
CA ASN A 371 -13.53 -6.02 -5.93
C ASN A 371 -12.91 -5.46 -7.20
N PRO A 372 -11.65 -4.99 -7.13
CA PRO A 372 -11.07 -4.26 -8.23
C PRO A 372 -10.51 -5.21 -9.31
N VAL A 373 -10.62 -6.54 -9.13
CA VAL A 373 -9.98 -7.53 -10.00
C VAL A 373 -10.95 -8.55 -10.58
N ARG A 374 -10.89 -8.71 -11.91
CA ARG A 374 -11.84 -9.55 -12.67
C ARG A 374 -11.62 -11.06 -12.53
N HIS A 375 -10.46 -11.51 -12.06
CA HIS A 375 -10.13 -12.95 -12.00
C HIS A 375 -10.63 -13.63 -10.72
N ILE A 376 -11.14 -12.87 -9.75
CA ILE A 376 -11.74 -13.39 -8.52
C ILE A 376 -13.23 -13.08 -8.60
N SER A 377 -14.07 -14.11 -8.48
CA SER A 377 -15.52 -13.91 -8.41
C SER A 377 -15.91 -13.12 -7.17
N VAL A 378 -17.05 -12.42 -7.20
CA VAL A 378 -17.57 -11.70 -6.04
C VAL A 378 -17.78 -12.64 -4.85
N GLU A 379 -18.29 -13.85 -5.11
CA GLU A 379 -18.48 -14.90 -4.10
C GLU A 379 -17.16 -15.27 -3.39
N SER A 380 -16.12 -15.66 -4.16
CA SER A 380 -14.85 -16.09 -3.55
C SER A 380 -14.12 -14.94 -2.84
N TYR A 381 -14.33 -13.70 -3.29
CA TYR A 381 -13.79 -12.52 -2.61
C TYR A 381 -14.45 -12.31 -1.23
N ILE A 382 -15.79 -12.38 -1.17
CA ILE A 382 -16.54 -12.26 0.10
C ILE A 382 -16.20 -13.42 1.04
N GLU A 383 -16.14 -14.65 0.53
CA GLU A 383 -15.75 -15.84 1.30
C GLU A 383 -14.41 -15.63 2.02
N ARG A 384 -13.37 -15.23 1.28
CA ARG A 384 -12.01 -15.07 1.81
C ARG A 384 -11.86 -13.92 2.80
N LEU A 385 -12.66 -12.86 2.65
CA LEU A 385 -12.65 -11.72 3.58
C LEU A 385 -13.55 -11.93 4.79
N SER A 386 -14.51 -12.86 4.74
CA SER A 386 -15.50 -13.07 5.80
C SER A 386 -14.87 -13.34 7.17
N SER A 387 -13.80 -14.15 7.22
CA SER A 387 -13.09 -14.45 8.46
C SER A 387 -12.44 -13.21 9.07
N GLN A 388 -11.82 -12.36 8.25
CA GLN A 388 -11.23 -11.11 8.71
C GLN A 388 -12.30 -10.15 9.27
N VAL A 389 -13.47 -10.05 8.62
CA VAL A 389 -14.57 -9.21 9.11
C VAL A 389 -15.02 -9.63 10.52
N PHE A 390 -15.22 -10.94 10.77
CA PHE A 390 -15.56 -11.42 12.10
C PHE A 390 -14.42 -11.20 13.12
N ASN A 391 -13.17 -11.47 12.73
CA ASN A 391 -12.02 -11.23 13.62
C ASN A 391 -11.93 -9.76 14.06
N LEU A 392 -12.29 -8.81 13.17
CA LEU A 392 -12.36 -7.39 13.50
C LEU A 392 -13.53 -7.04 14.43
N LEU A 393 -14.69 -7.67 14.27
CA LEU A 393 -15.83 -7.49 15.18
C LEU A 393 -15.51 -7.99 16.60
N HIS A 394 -14.75 -9.08 16.70
CA HIS A 394 -14.39 -9.72 17.96
C HIS A 394 -13.10 -9.20 18.59
N ILE A 395 -12.46 -8.19 18.01
CA ILE A 395 -11.23 -7.63 18.57
C ILE A 395 -11.49 -7.00 19.95
N LYS A 396 -10.59 -7.28 20.90
CA LYS A 396 -10.62 -6.79 22.28
C LYS A 396 -9.21 -6.37 22.71
N GLY A 397 -9.10 -5.24 23.38
CA GLY A 397 -7.87 -4.77 24.02
C GLY A 397 -7.00 -3.84 23.17
N SER A 398 -7.42 -3.46 21.96
CA SER A 398 -6.74 -2.41 21.18
C SER A 398 -7.35 -1.04 21.44
N ARG A 399 -6.51 -0.01 21.40
CA ARG A 399 -6.97 1.40 21.42
C ARG A 399 -7.88 1.73 20.23
N MET A 400 -7.83 0.91 19.17
CA MET A 400 -8.58 1.09 17.92
C MET A 400 -9.81 0.18 17.82
N ASP A 401 -10.17 -0.56 18.87
CA ASP A 401 -11.25 -1.58 18.83
C ASP A 401 -12.55 -1.02 18.22
N GLY A 402 -13.04 0.10 18.73
CA GLY A 402 -14.30 0.69 18.24
C GLY A 402 -14.26 1.10 16.77
N LEU A 403 -13.12 1.58 16.28
CA LEU A 403 -12.96 2.00 14.88
C LEU A 403 -12.92 0.78 13.95
N LEU A 404 -12.20 -0.27 14.35
CA LEU A 404 -12.10 -1.52 13.59
C LEU A 404 -13.45 -2.25 13.53
N LYS A 405 -14.19 -2.27 14.63
CA LYS A 405 -15.56 -2.81 14.69
C LYS A 405 -16.51 -2.04 13.78
N TYR A 406 -16.47 -0.71 13.81
CA TYR A 406 -17.28 0.12 12.92
C TYR A 406 -16.96 -0.15 11.44
N VAL A 407 -15.69 -0.20 11.05
CA VAL A 407 -15.29 -0.54 9.66
C VAL A 407 -15.77 -1.95 9.27
N ALA A 408 -15.64 -2.93 10.16
CA ALA A 408 -16.13 -4.28 9.92
C ALA A 408 -17.65 -4.32 9.70
N SER A 409 -18.42 -3.58 10.51
CA SER A 409 -19.87 -3.42 10.32
C SER A 409 -20.22 -2.76 8.99
N CYS A 410 -19.49 -1.73 8.56
CA CYS A 410 -19.68 -1.12 7.24
C CYS A 410 -19.39 -2.12 6.11
N ILE A 411 -18.28 -2.87 6.19
CA ILE A 411 -17.91 -3.89 5.19
C ILE A 411 -18.98 -4.98 5.11
N PHE A 412 -19.48 -5.46 6.25
CA PHE A 412 -20.56 -6.44 6.34
C PHE A 412 -21.79 -5.97 5.56
N LEU A 413 -22.28 -4.76 5.88
CA LEU A 413 -23.47 -4.18 5.23
C LEU A 413 -23.26 -3.94 3.73
N LEU A 414 -22.06 -3.51 3.33
CA LEU A 414 -21.71 -3.32 1.92
C LEU A 414 -21.62 -4.64 1.16
N PHE A 415 -21.21 -5.74 1.80
CA PHE A 415 -21.28 -7.07 1.19
C PHE A 415 -22.73 -7.54 1.00
N CYS A 416 -23.63 -7.26 1.95
CA CYS A 416 -25.07 -7.50 1.77
C CYS A 416 -25.65 -6.70 0.60
N GLU A 417 -25.26 -5.43 0.43
CA GLU A 417 -25.66 -4.60 -0.72
C GLU A 417 -25.13 -5.14 -2.04
N ARG A 418 -23.90 -5.62 -2.02
CA ARG A 418 -23.20 -6.01 -3.24
C ARG A 418 -23.69 -7.34 -3.79
N ASP A 419 -23.80 -8.35 -2.94
CA ASP A 419 -24.24 -9.70 -3.33
C ASP A 419 -24.81 -10.43 -2.12
N ILE A 420 -26.12 -10.27 -1.94
CA ILE A 420 -26.84 -10.84 -0.79
C ILE A 420 -26.70 -12.36 -0.71
N LYS A 421 -26.61 -13.07 -1.85
CA LYS A 421 -26.51 -14.54 -1.86
C LYS A 421 -25.19 -15.02 -1.24
N SER A 422 -24.08 -14.38 -1.62
CA SER A 422 -22.78 -14.69 -1.03
C SER A 422 -22.69 -14.22 0.42
N ALA A 423 -23.19 -13.01 0.72
CA ALA A 423 -23.25 -12.51 2.09
C ALA A 423 -24.07 -13.43 2.99
N GLU A 424 -25.18 -13.99 2.50
CA GLU A 424 -25.99 -14.96 3.23
C GLU A 424 -25.17 -16.19 3.61
N LYS A 425 -24.54 -16.82 2.62
CA LYS A 425 -23.77 -18.05 2.78
C LYS A 425 -22.57 -17.91 3.72
N TYR A 426 -21.80 -16.83 3.62
CA TYR A 426 -20.53 -16.70 4.34
C TYR A 426 -20.58 -15.81 5.59
N LEU A 427 -21.59 -14.93 5.70
CA LEU A 427 -21.73 -13.96 6.80
C LEU A 427 -23.02 -14.18 7.59
N LEU A 428 -24.21 -14.00 6.98
CA LEU A 428 -25.48 -14.00 7.71
C LEU A 428 -25.77 -15.36 8.35
N VAL A 429 -25.53 -16.47 7.66
CA VAL A 429 -25.72 -17.82 8.24
C VAL A 429 -24.87 -18.00 9.49
N LYS A 430 -23.62 -17.50 9.51
CA LYS A 430 -22.75 -17.59 10.69
C LYS A 430 -23.25 -16.68 11.81
N LEU A 431 -23.58 -15.44 11.48
CA LEU A 431 -24.08 -14.43 12.43
C LEU A 431 -25.38 -14.87 13.11
N LEU A 432 -26.32 -15.42 12.34
CA LEU A 432 -27.66 -15.76 12.78
C LEU A 432 -27.79 -17.20 13.30
N LYS A 433 -26.77 -18.05 13.14
CA LYS A 433 -26.81 -19.46 13.57
C LYS A 433 -27.24 -19.64 15.03
N PRO A 434 -26.76 -18.85 16.02
CA PRO A 434 -27.23 -18.96 17.40
C PRO A 434 -28.74 -18.68 17.54
N LEU A 435 -29.28 -17.69 16.84
CA LEU A 435 -30.72 -17.39 16.84
C LEU A 435 -31.52 -18.47 16.09
N TRP A 436 -31.00 -18.96 14.96
CA TRP A 436 -31.61 -20.06 14.21
C TRP A 436 -31.75 -21.32 15.06
N ASN A 437 -30.72 -21.67 15.84
CA ASN A 437 -30.78 -22.79 16.77
C ASN A 437 -31.83 -22.60 17.88
N CYS A 438 -32.17 -21.36 18.24
CA CYS A 438 -33.21 -21.06 19.24
C CYS A 438 -34.64 -21.21 18.69
N VAL A 439 -34.84 -21.21 17.37
CA VAL A 439 -36.16 -21.22 16.73
C VAL A 439 -36.41 -22.47 15.88
N ARG A 440 -35.36 -23.19 15.48
CA ARG A 440 -35.46 -24.45 14.75
C ARG A 440 -36.05 -25.54 15.65
N GLN A 441 -36.88 -26.41 15.06
CA GLN A 441 -37.42 -27.57 15.75
C GLN A 441 -36.30 -28.57 16.15
N PRO A 442 -36.25 -29.02 17.42
CA PRO A 442 -35.27 -29.99 17.87
C PRO A 442 -35.57 -31.39 17.31
N GLU A 443 -34.55 -32.10 16.83
CA GLU A 443 -34.71 -33.49 16.33
C GLU A 443 -35.02 -34.48 17.46
N ASN A 444 -34.50 -34.24 18.67
CA ASN A 444 -34.76 -35.01 19.88
C ASN A 444 -34.92 -34.06 21.07
N ILE A 445 -36.03 -34.17 21.80
CA ILE A 445 -36.32 -33.34 22.98
C ILE A 445 -35.65 -33.96 24.20
N GLN A 446 -34.62 -33.28 24.70
CA GLN A 446 -33.92 -33.55 25.95
C GLN A 446 -34.03 -32.30 26.83
N ILE A 447 -34.92 -32.34 27.81
CA ILE A 447 -35.18 -31.22 28.72
C ILE A 447 -33.86 -30.74 29.34
N ASN A 448 -33.67 -29.42 29.39
CA ASN A 448 -32.48 -28.75 29.92
C ASN A 448 -31.18 -29.01 29.16
N LYS A 449 -31.20 -29.67 27.99
CA LYS A 449 -30.03 -29.72 27.11
C LYS A 449 -29.69 -28.32 26.60
N ILE A 450 -28.43 -27.94 26.73
CA ILE A 450 -27.89 -26.69 26.17
C ILE A 450 -27.93 -26.78 24.63
N VAL A 451 -28.70 -25.89 24.02
CA VAL A 451 -28.83 -25.75 22.56
C VAL A 451 -27.81 -24.75 22.04
N VAL A 452 -27.62 -23.65 22.77
CA VAL A 452 -26.65 -22.61 22.43
C VAL A 452 -25.93 -22.18 23.70
N LYS A 453 -24.59 -22.18 23.62
CA LYS A 453 -23.71 -21.81 24.73
C LYS A 453 -23.74 -20.31 24.99
N GLU A 454 -23.31 -19.93 26.19
CA GLU A 454 -23.28 -18.55 26.65
C GLU A 454 -22.46 -17.63 25.74
N ALA A 455 -21.21 -18.00 25.46
CA ALA A 455 -20.33 -17.23 24.58
C ALA A 455 -20.90 -17.08 23.15
N GLU A 456 -21.59 -18.11 22.63
CA GLU A 456 -22.17 -18.08 21.29
C GLU A 456 -23.34 -17.10 21.20
N ILE A 457 -24.24 -17.08 22.20
CA ILE A 457 -25.32 -16.09 22.26
C ILE A 457 -24.76 -14.69 22.48
N ALA A 458 -23.82 -14.53 23.41
CA ALA A 458 -23.24 -13.24 23.71
C ALA A 458 -22.59 -12.62 22.47
N ASN A 459 -21.71 -13.35 21.78
CA ASN A 459 -21.06 -12.87 20.55
C ASN A 459 -22.09 -12.55 19.45
N CYS A 460 -23.12 -13.39 19.27
CA CYS A 460 -24.19 -13.13 18.31
C CYS A 460 -24.92 -11.81 18.58
N ILE A 461 -25.33 -11.57 19.83
CA ILE A 461 -26.02 -10.34 20.21
C ILE A 461 -25.09 -9.13 20.13
N GLU A 462 -23.83 -9.26 20.49
CA GLU A 462 -22.84 -8.19 20.36
C GLU A 462 -22.59 -7.83 18.89
N ASP A 463 -22.40 -8.81 18.01
CA ASP A 463 -22.20 -8.58 16.57
C ASP A 463 -23.44 -7.95 15.93
N LEU A 464 -24.64 -8.47 16.25
CA LEU A 464 -25.90 -7.90 15.77
C LEU A 464 -26.08 -6.46 16.24
N HIS A 465 -25.76 -6.18 17.50
CA HIS A 465 -25.84 -4.84 18.05
C HIS A 465 -24.84 -3.91 17.36
N GLU A 466 -23.60 -4.34 17.16
CA GLU A 466 -22.55 -3.56 16.50
C GLU A 466 -22.89 -3.25 15.04
N ILE A 467 -23.37 -4.25 14.29
CA ILE A 467 -23.68 -4.13 12.86
C ILE A 467 -24.94 -3.30 12.62
N PHE A 468 -26.02 -3.57 13.37
CA PHE A 468 -27.36 -3.04 13.05
C PHE A 468 -27.81 -1.89 13.95
N ALA A 469 -27.35 -1.82 15.20
CA ALA A 469 -27.85 -0.83 16.16
C ALA A 469 -26.84 0.26 16.55
N TYR A 470 -25.55 -0.07 16.60
CA TYR A 470 -24.51 0.90 16.90
C TYR A 470 -23.99 1.60 15.63
N SER A 471 -23.84 0.86 14.53
CA SER A 471 -23.43 1.42 13.25
C SER A 471 -24.42 2.48 12.76
N LYS A 472 -23.90 3.69 12.51
CA LYS A 472 -24.66 4.80 11.91
C LYS A 472 -24.73 4.72 10.38
N HIS A 473 -24.22 3.64 9.78
CA HIS A 473 -24.21 3.49 8.33
C HIS A 473 -25.64 3.39 7.78
N LEU A 474 -25.92 4.08 6.67
CA LEU A 474 -27.26 4.16 6.06
C LEU A 474 -27.87 2.79 5.73
N LEU A 475 -27.03 1.83 5.32
CA LEU A 475 -27.48 0.47 5.00
C LEU A 475 -27.93 -0.35 6.20
N SER A 476 -27.58 0.07 7.42
CA SER A 476 -27.97 -0.64 8.64
C SER A 476 -29.49 -0.76 8.72
N ALA A 477 -30.22 0.35 8.54
CA ALA A 477 -31.68 0.37 8.56
C ALA A 477 -32.28 -0.49 7.44
N LYS A 478 -31.69 -0.47 6.24
CA LYS A 478 -32.14 -1.27 5.08
C LYS A 478 -32.06 -2.78 5.37
N TYR A 479 -30.97 -3.24 5.98
CA TYR A 479 -30.72 -4.67 6.21
C TYR A 479 -31.19 -5.18 7.56
N SER A 480 -31.60 -4.30 8.48
CA SER A 480 -32.17 -4.69 9.77
C SER A 480 -33.45 -5.53 9.64
N LYS A 481 -34.19 -5.39 8.53
CA LYS A 481 -35.34 -6.25 8.21
C LYS A 481 -35.00 -7.74 8.14
N LEU A 482 -33.74 -8.10 7.84
CA LEU A 482 -33.28 -9.49 7.85
C LEU A 482 -33.36 -10.13 9.24
N LEU A 483 -33.41 -9.32 10.30
CA LEU A 483 -33.56 -9.77 11.68
C LEU A 483 -35.03 -9.99 12.07
N PHE A 484 -35.98 -9.47 11.29
CA PHE A 484 -37.40 -9.55 11.60
C PHE A 484 -37.89 -10.98 11.89
N PRO A 485 -37.47 -12.02 11.13
CA PRO A 485 -37.87 -13.39 11.43
C PRO A 485 -37.49 -13.89 12.82
N TYR A 486 -36.52 -13.27 13.49
CA TYR A 486 -36.05 -13.64 14.83
C TYR A 486 -36.61 -12.76 15.95
N SER A 487 -37.49 -11.81 15.62
CA SER A 487 -37.98 -10.79 16.56
C SER A 487 -38.64 -11.40 17.80
N GLN A 488 -39.45 -12.45 17.65
CA GLN A 488 -40.08 -13.11 18.81
C GLN A 488 -39.03 -13.73 19.75
N CYS A 489 -37.99 -14.34 19.19
CA CYS A 489 -36.86 -14.87 19.96
C CYS A 489 -36.12 -13.77 20.72
N LEU A 490 -35.88 -12.63 20.08
CA LEU A 490 -35.25 -11.46 20.71
C LEU A 490 -36.13 -10.86 21.80
N CYS A 491 -37.45 -10.75 21.60
CA CYS A 491 -38.40 -10.28 22.61
C CYS A 491 -38.42 -11.21 23.84
N ASN A 492 -38.52 -12.52 23.63
CA ASN A 492 -38.48 -13.51 24.71
C ASN A 492 -37.17 -13.46 25.49
N MET A 493 -36.05 -13.30 24.78
CA MET A 493 -34.74 -13.08 25.39
C MET A 493 -34.73 -11.80 26.22
N TYR A 494 -35.25 -10.69 25.68
CA TYR A 494 -35.32 -9.42 26.40
C TYR A 494 -36.18 -9.50 27.67
N PHE A 495 -37.33 -10.20 27.62
CA PHE A 495 -38.19 -10.40 28.78
C PHE A 495 -37.52 -11.22 29.89
N PHE A 496 -36.76 -12.25 29.51
CA PHE A 496 -35.91 -12.97 30.46
C PHE A 496 -34.87 -12.02 31.08
N LEU A 497 -34.17 -11.25 30.25
CA LEU A 497 -33.14 -10.30 30.66
C LEU A 497 -33.66 -9.15 31.53
N LEU A 498 -34.95 -8.78 31.43
CA LEU A 498 -35.55 -7.76 32.29
C LEU A 498 -35.48 -8.13 33.77
N ARG A 499 -35.54 -9.43 34.09
CA ARG A 499 -35.50 -9.98 35.45
C ARG A 499 -34.08 -10.09 36.03
N GLY A 500 -33.04 -9.91 35.20
CA GLY A 500 -31.64 -10.09 35.57
C GLY A 500 -30.77 -8.83 35.39
N LYS A 501 -29.47 -8.97 35.67
CA LYS A 501 -28.44 -7.92 35.55
C LYS A 501 -27.45 -8.14 34.39
N SER A 502 -27.79 -8.99 33.41
CA SER A 502 -26.85 -9.31 32.32
C SER A 502 -26.52 -8.08 31.46
N PHE A 503 -25.26 -8.01 31.01
CA PHE A 503 -24.74 -6.96 30.13
C PHE A 503 -25.38 -6.94 28.72
N LEU A 504 -26.08 -8.01 28.33
CA LEU A 504 -26.77 -8.11 27.04
C LEU A 504 -28.09 -7.34 26.98
N LYS A 505 -28.68 -6.98 28.13
CA LYS A 505 -30.01 -6.37 28.21
C LYS A 505 -30.18 -5.13 27.33
N SER A 506 -29.25 -4.19 27.39
CA SER A 506 -29.30 -2.96 26.58
C SER A 506 -29.09 -3.24 25.10
N LYS A 507 -28.23 -4.20 24.76
CA LYS A 507 -27.94 -4.59 23.37
C LYS A 507 -29.15 -5.21 22.69
N VAL A 508 -29.80 -6.18 23.34
CA VAL A 508 -31.03 -6.81 22.83
C VAL A 508 -32.15 -5.78 22.65
N LYS A 509 -32.33 -4.88 23.64
CA LYS A 509 -33.29 -3.77 23.53
C LYS A 509 -33.04 -2.93 22.27
N ASN A 510 -31.81 -2.48 22.06
CA ASN A 510 -31.46 -1.64 20.93
C ASN A 510 -31.68 -2.34 19.59
N ILE A 511 -31.39 -3.65 19.49
CA ILE A 511 -31.67 -4.44 18.29
C ILE A 511 -33.18 -4.47 18.02
N ILE A 512 -34.01 -4.73 19.03
CA ILE A 512 -35.47 -4.74 18.88
C ILE A 512 -35.97 -3.36 18.44
N GLU A 513 -35.50 -2.28 19.06
CA GLU A 513 -35.88 -0.91 18.67
C GLU A 513 -35.56 -0.62 17.20
N VAL A 514 -34.40 -1.05 16.71
CA VAL A 514 -34.03 -0.87 15.30
C VAL A 514 -34.93 -1.68 14.38
N ILE A 515 -35.22 -2.94 14.72
CA ILE A 515 -36.16 -3.76 13.93
C ILE A 515 -37.51 -3.05 13.84
N LEU A 516 -38.09 -2.66 14.98
CA LEU A 516 -39.40 -2.00 15.06
C LEU A 516 -39.46 -0.69 14.28
N ARG A 517 -38.36 0.08 14.21
CA ARG A 517 -38.29 1.31 13.40
C ARG A 517 -38.21 1.06 11.89
N THR A 518 -37.91 -0.17 11.47
CA THR A 518 -37.67 -0.49 10.05
C THR A 518 -38.81 -1.25 9.40
N VAL A 519 -39.64 -1.95 10.18
CA VAL A 519 -40.79 -2.75 9.71
C VAL A 519 -42.08 -1.93 9.63
N SER A 520 -43.09 -2.42 8.92
CA SER A 520 -44.38 -1.71 8.80
C SER A 520 -45.21 -1.79 10.10
N ASP A 521 -46.18 -0.89 10.27
CA ASP A 521 -47.08 -0.90 11.43
C ASP A 521 -47.83 -2.25 11.55
N ASP A 522 -48.24 -2.86 10.43
CA ASP A 522 -48.88 -4.19 10.40
C ASP A 522 -47.95 -5.29 10.92
N GLU A 523 -46.67 -5.26 10.52
CA GLU A 523 -45.64 -6.19 10.99
C GLU A 523 -45.38 -6.03 12.49
N VAL A 524 -45.35 -4.78 12.98
CA VAL A 524 -45.21 -4.45 14.40
C VAL A 524 -46.39 -4.96 15.22
N LEU A 525 -47.62 -4.70 14.76
CA LEU A 525 -48.85 -5.17 15.43
C LEU A 525 -48.92 -6.69 15.46
N SER A 526 -48.52 -7.35 14.37
CA SER A 526 -48.45 -8.80 14.28
C SER A 526 -47.44 -9.38 15.28
N LEU A 527 -46.25 -8.78 15.38
CA LEU A 527 -45.24 -9.15 16.36
C LEU A 527 -45.74 -8.94 17.79
N LEU A 528 -46.39 -7.80 18.07
CA LEU A 528 -46.95 -7.51 19.40
C LEU A 528 -48.01 -8.55 19.78
N HIS A 529 -48.89 -8.91 18.85
CA HIS A 529 -49.89 -9.94 19.06
C HIS A 529 -49.25 -11.30 19.34
N MET A 530 -48.24 -11.72 18.56
CA MET A 530 -47.50 -12.97 18.76
C MET A 530 -46.76 -13.06 20.09
N VAL A 531 -46.23 -11.93 20.57
CA VAL A 531 -45.48 -11.86 21.82
C VAL A 531 -46.42 -11.78 23.03
N SER A 532 -47.61 -11.20 22.86
CA SER A 532 -48.62 -11.03 23.92
C SER A 532 -49.58 -12.22 24.05
N PHE A 533 -49.88 -12.90 22.93
CA PHE A 533 -50.85 -13.97 22.85
C PHE A 533 -50.21 -15.21 22.21
N VAL A 534 -50.43 -16.39 22.80
CA VAL A 534 -49.93 -17.69 22.33
C VAL A 534 -50.71 -18.15 21.09
N ASN A 535 -50.79 -17.33 20.05
CA ASN A 535 -51.58 -17.62 18.86
C ASN A 535 -50.67 -17.97 17.67
N LYS A 536 -50.92 -19.09 16.99
CA LYS A 536 -50.00 -19.70 15.99
C LYS A 536 -50.20 -19.19 14.55
N LYS A 537 -51.01 -18.16 14.32
CA LYS A 537 -51.37 -17.74 12.95
C LYS A 537 -50.51 -16.61 12.41
N GLN A 538 -49.72 -16.98 11.40
CA GLN A 538 -49.13 -16.18 10.32
C GLN A 538 -48.54 -14.83 10.73
N CYS A 539 -47.29 -14.87 11.16
CA CYS A 539 -46.37 -13.77 10.96
C CYS A 539 -45.09 -14.35 10.36
N GLY A 540 -44.35 -13.60 9.55
CA GLY A 540 -43.05 -13.99 8.99
C GLY A 540 -41.94 -14.14 10.03
N VAL A 541 -42.29 -14.51 11.27
CA VAL A 541 -41.47 -14.60 12.47
C VAL A 541 -41.47 -16.03 12.97
N HIS A 542 -40.30 -16.51 13.37
CA HIS A 542 -40.12 -17.84 13.92
C HIS A 542 -40.43 -17.86 15.42
N VAL A 543 -41.18 -18.89 15.83
CA VAL A 543 -41.52 -19.14 17.23
C VAL A 543 -40.29 -19.66 17.97
N THR A 544 -40.01 -19.07 19.14
CA THR A 544 -38.92 -19.53 20.01
C THR A 544 -39.21 -20.93 20.54
N LYS A 545 -38.24 -21.83 20.44
CA LYS A 545 -38.35 -23.25 20.84
C LYS A 545 -37.45 -23.63 22.03
N VAL A 546 -36.89 -22.61 22.68
CA VAL A 546 -35.96 -22.75 23.81
C VAL A 546 -36.39 -21.90 24.99
N ALA A 547 -35.97 -22.29 26.18
CA ALA A 547 -35.99 -21.44 27.36
C ALA A 547 -34.61 -20.81 27.59
N PHE A 548 -34.59 -19.53 27.97
CA PHE A 548 -33.37 -18.86 28.36
C PHE A 548 -33.10 -19.07 29.86
N LYS A 549 -31.83 -19.31 30.20
CA LYS A 549 -31.34 -19.43 31.59
C LYS A 549 -30.08 -18.60 31.79
N ASN A 550 -29.76 -18.30 33.05
CA ASN A 550 -28.52 -17.62 33.39
C ASN A 550 -27.33 -18.52 33.05
N GLY A 551 -26.32 -17.94 32.42
CA GLY A 551 -25.03 -18.57 32.22
C GLY A 551 -24.14 -18.50 33.46
N GLU A 552 -22.99 -19.16 33.39
CA GLU A 552 -22.00 -19.20 34.46
C GLU A 552 -21.13 -17.94 34.47
N GLU A 553 -20.99 -17.27 33.32
CA GLU A 553 -20.15 -16.07 33.14
C GLU A 553 -20.96 -14.74 33.19
N GLY A 554 -22.23 -14.79 33.63
CA GLY A 554 -23.11 -13.60 33.77
C GLY A 554 -23.89 -13.21 32.50
N GLY A 555 -23.78 -13.98 31.44
CA GLY A 555 -24.58 -14.00 30.22
C GLY A 555 -25.78 -14.96 30.32
N ILE A 556 -26.19 -15.52 29.19
CA ILE A 556 -27.37 -16.38 29.06
C ILE A 556 -27.10 -17.61 28.21
N VAL A 557 -27.74 -18.73 28.54
CA VAL A 557 -27.75 -19.96 27.73
C VAL A 557 -29.15 -20.25 27.22
N ALA A 558 -29.25 -20.87 26.04
CA ALA A 558 -30.51 -21.39 25.52
C ALA A 558 -30.59 -22.90 25.77
N VAL A 559 -31.66 -23.35 26.41
CA VAL A 559 -31.90 -24.76 26.71
C VAL A 559 -33.22 -25.25 26.13
N GLN A 560 -33.30 -26.54 25.80
CA GLN A 560 -34.56 -27.13 25.38
C GLN A 560 -35.58 -27.11 26.52
N SER A 561 -36.76 -26.56 26.24
CA SER A 561 -37.94 -26.62 27.11
C SER A 561 -38.98 -27.56 26.52
N LYS A 562 -39.82 -28.18 27.36
CA LYS A 562 -41.07 -28.78 26.87
C LYS A 562 -41.96 -27.66 26.34
N GLU A 563 -42.65 -27.88 25.23
CA GLU A 563 -43.79 -27.02 24.87
C GLU A 563 -44.82 -27.15 26.00
N GLU A 564 -45.11 -26.05 26.70
CA GLU A 564 -46.35 -25.94 27.46
C GLU A 564 -47.45 -25.78 26.41
N GLU A 565 -48.35 -26.77 26.32
CA GLU A 565 -49.46 -26.83 25.37
C GLU A 565 -50.42 -25.64 25.48
#